data_AF-A0A6V8QQ39-F1
#
_entry.id   AF-A0A6V8QQ39-F1
#
_cell.length_a   1.000
_cell.length_b   1.000
_cell.length_c   1.000
_cell.angle_alpha   90.00
_cell.angle_beta   90.00
_cell.angle_gamma   90.00
#
_symmetry.space_group_name_H-M   'P 1'
#
loop_
_entity.id
_entity.type
_entity.pdbx_description
1 polymer ?
#
loop_
_entity_poly.entity_id
_entity_poly.type
_entity_poly.pdbx_seq_one_letter_code
_entity_poly.pdbx_strand_id
1 'polypeptide(L)'
;METSVPKQLPLGSKISLLIWMVFVAPVQVIFNITRCVAIARSRHLPLRFYFTCGLLRVVLNKLTGRQLQFLLPGSTECYQKWIAESRTELGNGRNVAAVANLRERIEMLPVKSSSIMWLGDPSTADKAVLFFHGGGYKAPMSAGHMEWCLQAYVYANPTLKVAVALLRYALAPEAAYPVQLSQASSALAHESFWYHPF
;
A
#
# COMPACT_ATOMS: atom_id res chain seq x y z
N MET A 1 11.31 -5.59 18.25
CA MET A 1 10.05 -6.06 17.62
C MET A 1 8.95 -5.15 18.11
N GLU A 2 8.66 -4.07 17.37
CA GLU A 2 7.57 -3.16 17.73
C GLU A 2 6.27 -3.84 17.29
N THR A 3 5.52 -4.34 18.27
CA THR A 3 4.25 -5.04 18.07
C THR A 3 3.28 -4.09 17.39
N SER A 4 2.56 -4.59 16.38
CA SER A 4 1.45 -3.87 15.78
C SER A 4 0.54 -3.39 16.91
N VAL A 5 0.38 -2.07 17.05
CA VAL A 5 -0.59 -1.49 17.99
C VAL A 5 -1.91 -2.23 17.75
N PRO A 6 -2.50 -2.87 18.77
CA PRO A 6 -3.66 -3.72 18.56
C PRO A 6 -4.75 -2.87 17.90
N LYS A 7 -5.28 -3.35 16.77
CA LYS A 7 -6.36 -2.71 16.01
C LYS A 7 -7.60 -2.70 16.90
N GLN A 8 -7.74 -1.70 17.75
CA GLN A 8 -8.86 -1.55 18.65
C GLN A 8 -9.68 -0.34 18.23
N LEU A 9 -10.91 -0.60 17.80
CA LEU A 9 -11.93 0.42 17.64
C LEU A 9 -12.68 0.60 18.97
N PRO A 10 -12.91 1.84 19.43
CA PRO A 10 -13.86 2.11 20.51
C PRO A 10 -15.24 1.53 20.18
N LEU A 11 -16.00 1.12 21.21
CA LEU A 11 -17.32 0.48 21.03
C LEU A 11 -18.27 1.33 20.18
N GLY A 12 -18.32 2.63 20.42
CA GLY A 12 -19.13 3.55 19.61
C GLY A 12 -18.73 3.58 18.14
N SER A 13 -17.44 3.51 17.84
CA SER A 13 -16.95 3.44 16.46
C SER A 13 -17.30 2.11 15.79
N LYS A 14 -17.30 0.99 16.54
CA LYS A 14 -17.77 -0.32 16.06
C LYS A 14 -19.26 -0.31 15.72
N ILE A 15 -20.09 0.24 16.61
CA ILE A 15 -21.54 0.36 16.37
C ILE A 15 -21.81 1.25 15.16
N SER A 16 -21.15 2.40 15.06
CA SER A 16 -21.29 3.28 13.90
C SER A 16 -20.86 2.60 12.59
N LEU A 17 -19.81 1.77 12.64
CA LEU A 17 -19.34 1.00 11.49
C LEU A 17 -20.39 -0.02 11.04
N LEU A 18 -21.00 -0.75 11.99
CA LEU A 18 -22.05 -1.73 11.71
C LEU A 18 -23.29 -1.07 11.10
N ILE A 19 -23.78 0.01 11.72
CA ILE A 19 -24.92 0.78 11.19
C ILE A 19 -24.63 1.24 9.76
N TRP A 20 -23.44 1.81 9.53
CA TRP A 20 -23.04 2.24 8.21
C TRP A 20 -22.98 1.07 7.21
N MET A 21 -22.38 -0.06 7.58
CA MET A 21 -22.28 -1.25 6.72
C MET A 21 -23.63 -1.82 6.33
N VAL A 22 -24.61 -1.83 7.25
CA VAL A 22 -25.94 -2.41 7.01
C VAL A 22 -26.86 -1.46 6.26
N PHE A 23 -26.89 -0.18 6.64
CA PHE A 23 -27.92 0.75 6.15
C PHE A 23 -27.43 1.72 5.09
N VAL A 24 -26.17 2.14 5.15
CA VAL A 24 -25.65 3.25 4.32
C VAL A 24 -24.82 2.73 3.15
N ALA A 25 -23.95 1.76 3.41
CA ALA A 25 -23.05 1.19 2.41
C ALA A 25 -23.80 0.58 1.21
N PRO A 26 -24.87 -0.24 1.37
CA PRO A 26 -25.51 -0.89 0.23
C PRO A 26 -26.13 0.12 -0.74
N VAL A 27 -26.84 1.12 -0.21
CA VAL A 27 -27.48 2.17 -1.02
C VAL A 27 -26.43 2.97 -1.80
N GLN A 28 -25.33 3.33 -1.15
CA GLN A 28 -24.26 4.10 -1.78
C GLN A 28 -23.42 3.29 -2.77
N VAL A 29 -23.20 2.00 -2.48
CA VAL A 29 -22.53 1.08 -3.41
C VAL A 29 -23.37 0.93 -4.67
N ILE A 30 -24.67 0.68 -4.54
CA ILE A 30 -25.59 0.59 -5.68
C ILE A 30 -25.56 1.90 -6.48
N PHE A 31 -25.74 3.06 -5.83
CA PHE A 31 -25.73 4.35 -6.51
C PHE A 31 -24.41 4.61 -7.26
N ASN A 32 -23.26 4.41 -6.61
CA ASN A 32 -21.96 4.66 -7.23
C ASN A 32 -21.64 3.67 -8.35
N ILE A 33 -21.94 2.38 -8.17
CA ILE A 33 -21.73 1.36 -9.20
C ILE A 33 -22.62 1.64 -10.41
N THR A 34 -23.91 1.92 -10.21
CA THR A 34 -24.82 2.26 -11.32
C THR A 34 -24.30 3.45 -12.12
N ARG A 35 -23.87 4.52 -11.43
CA ARG A 35 -23.26 5.69 -12.08
C ARG A 35 -21.97 5.33 -12.84
N CYS A 36 -21.06 4.61 -12.21
CA CYS A 36 -19.78 4.22 -12.82
C CYS A 36 -19.97 3.29 -14.03
N VAL A 37 -20.88 2.32 -13.94
CA VAL A 37 -21.22 1.40 -15.02
C VAL A 37 -21.90 2.14 -16.17
N ALA A 38 -22.81 3.08 -15.89
CA ALA A 38 -23.44 3.90 -16.93
C ALA A 38 -22.40 4.73 -17.70
N ILE A 39 -21.47 5.38 -16.99
CA ILE A 39 -20.37 6.12 -17.62
C ILE A 39 -19.50 5.18 -18.46
N ALA A 40 -19.11 4.03 -17.92
CA ALA A 40 -18.27 3.07 -18.63
C ALA A 40 -18.93 2.55 -19.90
N ARG A 41 -20.24 2.22 -19.85
CA ARG A 41 -21.01 1.83 -21.04
C ARG A 41 -21.06 2.96 -22.07
N SER A 42 -21.37 4.18 -21.65
CA SER A 42 -21.46 5.34 -22.56
C SER A 42 -20.14 5.68 -23.27
N ARG A 43 -19.01 5.28 -22.69
CA ARG A 43 -17.67 5.56 -23.20
C ARG A 43 -16.93 4.33 -23.73
N HIS A 44 -17.63 3.18 -23.86
CA HIS A 44 -17.05 1.91 -24.29
C HIS A 44 -15.81 1.49 -23.46
N LEU A 45 -15.83 1.75 -22.16
CA LEU A 45 -14.73 1.44 -21.25
C LEU A 45 -14.94 0.10 -20.52
N PRO A 46 -13.85 -0.59 -20.15
CA PRO A 46 -13.91 -1.86 -19.42
C PRO A 46 -14.64 -1.75 -18.07
N LEU A 47 -15.80 -2.42 -17.96
CA LEU A 47 -16.70 -2.34 -16.81
C LEU A 47 -16.07 -2.78 -15.48
N ARG A 48 -15.18 -3.77 -15.52
CA ARG A 48 -14.55 -4.34 -14.31
C ARG A 48 -13.86 -3.27 -13.46
N PHE A 49 -13.13 -2.35 -14.09
CA PHE A 49 -12.41 -1.30 -13.36
C PHE A 49 -13.35 -0.27 -12.76
N TYR A 50 -14.43 0.07 -13.47
CA TYR A 50 -15.44 1.02 -13.01
C TYR A 50 -16.28 0.48 -11.84
N PHE A 51 -16.55 -0.83 -11.83
CA PHE A 51 -17.14 -1.50 -10.68
C PHE A 51 -16.21 -1.39 -9.46
N THR A 52 -14.94 -1.78 -9.60
CA THR A 52 -13.94 -1.68 -8.52
C THR A 52 -13.77 -0.23 -8.04
N CYS A 53 -13.73 0.75 -8.93
CA CYS A 53 -13.69 2.17 -8.57
C CYS A 53 -14.93 2.60 -7.78
N GLY A 54 -16.12 2.13 -8.16
CA GLY A 54 -17.36 2.42 -7.43
C GLY A 54 -17.30 1.91 -5.99
N LEU A 55 -16.83 0.69 -5.79
CA LEU A 55 -16.64 0.09 -4.46
C LEU A 55 -15.58 0.85 -3.65
N LEU A 56 -14.39 1.06 -4.21
CA LEU A 56 -13.30 1.79 -3.56
C LEU A 56 -13.72 3.21 -3.17
N ARG A 57 -14.52 3.88 -3.99
CA ARG A 57 -15.04 5.22 -3.72
C ARG A 57 -15.89 5.25 -2.45
N VAL A 58 -16.72 4.24 -2.22
CA VAL A 58 -17.54 4.15 -1.00
C VAL A 58 -16.65 3.92 0.22
N VAL A 59 -15.75 2.95 0.13
CA VAL A 59 -14.82 2.59 1.22
C VAL A 59 -13.97 3.81 1.63
N LEU A 60 -13.33 4.48 0.68
CA LEU A 60 -12.39 5.58 0.97
C LEU A 60 -13.07 6.89 1.39
N ASN A 61 -14.29 7.16 0.95
CA ASN A 61 -14.97 8.42 1.31
C ASN A 61 -15.75 8.35 2.62
N LYS A 62 -16.15 7.17 3.06
CA LYS A 62 -17.13 7.04 4.15
C LYS A 62 -16.56 6.41 5.41
N LEU A 63 -15.59 5.51 5.27
CA LEU A 63 -14.91 4.99 6.43
C LEU A 63 -13.98 6.06 7.01
N THR A 64 -14.04 6.23 8.32
CA THR A 64 -13.03 7.02 9.05
C THR A 64 -11.66 6.34 8.93
N GLY A 65 -10.57 7.09 9.12
CA GLY A 65 -9.22 6.51 9.08
C GLY A 65 -9.06 5.32 10.04
N ARG A 66 -9.60 5.44 11.27
CA ARG A 66 -9.59 4.35 12.26
C ARG A 66 -10.35 3.11 11.79
N GLN A 67 -11.56 3.28 11.24
CA GLN A 67 -12.35 2.15 10.73
C GLN A 67 -11.65 1.47 9.54
N LEU A 68 -11.05 2.26 8.66
CA LEU A 68 -10.32 1.75 7.50
C LEU A 68 -9.08 0.95 7.93
N GLN A 69 -8.28 1.50 8.85
CA GLN A 69 -7.09 0.83 9.40
C GLN A 69 -7.43 -0.42 10.24
N PHE A 70 -8.61 -0.44 10.86
CA PHE A 70 -9.10 -1.63 11.57
C PHE A 70 -9.47 -2.76 10.60
N LEU A 71 -10.15 -2.45 9.50
CA LEU A 71 -10.61 -3.44 8.53
C LEU A 71 -9.48 -3.95 7.62
N LEU A 72 -8.53 -3.09 7.27
CA LEU A 72 -7.45 -3.44 6.35
C LEU A 72 -6.23 -4.01 7.07
N PRO A 73 -5.46 -4.92 6.43
CA PRO A 73 -4.16 -5.34 6.95
C PRO A 73 -3.20 -4.15 7.06
N GLY A 74 -2.24 -4.22 8.00
CA GLY A 74 -1.22 -3.18 8.10
C GLY A 74 -0.25 -3.20 6.91
N SER A 75 0.44 -2.09 6.62
CA SER A 75 1.38 -2.03 5.48
C SER A 75 2.48 -3.11 5.56
N THR A 76 3.04 -3.35 6.75
CA THR A 76 4.05 -4.39 6.99
C THR A 76 3.48 -5.78 6.77
N GLU A 77 2.32 -6.06 7.34
CA GLU A 77 1.61 -7.35 7.20
C GLU A 77 1.30 -7.63 5.72
N CYS A 78 0.81 -6.62 4.99
CA CYS A 78 0.53 -6.72 3.57
C CYS A 78 1.80 -6.99 2.75
N TYR A 79 2.91 -6.32 3.09
CA TYR A 79 4.20 -6.53 2.43
C TYR A 79 4.74 -7.95 2.66
N GLN A 80 4.75 -8.41 3.91
CA GLN A 80 5.22 -9.77 4.25
C GLN A 80 4.40 -10.84 3.54
N LYS A 81 3.06 -10.71 3.58
CA LYS A 81 2.15 -11.61 2.89
C LYS A 81 2.39 -11.60 1.37
N TRP A 82 2.50 -10.43 0.76
CA TRP A 82 2.72 -10.30 -0.67
C TRP A 82 4.06 -10.88 -1.13
N ILE A 83 5.14 -10.70 -0.36
CA ILE A 83 6.44 -11.32 -0.63
C ILE A 83 6.33 -12.85 -0.56
N ALA A 84 5.66 -13.38 0.46
CA ALA A 84 5.46 -14.82 0.59
C ALA A 84 4.67 -15.41 -0.60
N GLU A 85 3.54 -14.79 -0.96
CA GLU A 85 2.72 -15.19 -2.10
C GLU A 85 3.50 -15.08 -3.43
N SER A 86 4.22 -13.99 -3.63
CA SER A 86 5.01 -13.76 -4.84
C SER A 86 6.06 -14.85 -5.05
N ARG A 87 6.70 -15.34 -3.98
CA ARG A 87 7.67 -16.44 -4.05
C ARG A 87 7.04 -17.78 -4.37
N THR A 88 5.77 -18.01 -4.00
CA THR A 88 5.05 -19.25 -4.36
C THR A 88 4.53 -19.23 -5.79
N GLU A 89 4.17 -18.07 -6.31
CA GLU A 89 3.56 -17.89 -7.65
C GLU A 89 4.58 -17.82 -8.79
N LEU A 90 5.82 -18.27 -8.57
CA LEU A 90 6.92 -18.35 -9.55
C LEU A 90 6.55 -19.10 -10.87
N GLY A 91 5.39 -19.78 -10.92
CA GLY A 91 4.89 -20.49 -12.11
C GLY A 91 3.92 -19.74 -13.03
N ASN A 92 3.37 -18.58 -12.64
CA ASN A 92 2.28 -17.91 -13.38
C ASN A 92 2.72 -16.73 -14.28
N GLY A 93 3.89 -16.82 -14.92
CA GLY A 93 4.34 -15.82 -15.90
C GLY A 93 4.92 -14.53 -15.33
N ARG A 94 5.20 -14.48 -14.01
CA ARG A 94 6.06 -13.42 -13.43
C ARG A 94 7.52 -13.63 -13.84
N ASN A 95 8.29 -12.55 -13.90
CA ASN A 95 9.73 -12.64 -14.16
C ASN A 95 10.42 -13.36 -12.99
N VAL A 96 10.66 -14.66 -13.17
CA VAL A 96 11.21 -15.61 -12.20
C VAL A 96 12.49 -15.09 -11.55
N ALA A 97 13.38 -14.47 -12.33
CA ALA A 97 14.67 -13.97 -11.83
C ALA A 97 14.51 -12.81 -10.84
N ALA A 98 13.59 -11.90 -11.13
CA ALA A 98 13.36 -10.75 -10.26
C ALA A 98 12.53 -11.10 -9.01
N VAL A 99 11.64 -12.10 -9.10
CA VAL A 99 10.92 -12.65 -7.93
C VAL A 99 11.85 -13.48 -7.04
N ALA A 100 12.81 -14.22 -7.61
CA ALA A 100 13.77 -15.02 -6.84
C ALA A 100 14.60 -14.17 -5.87
N ASN A 101 14.85 -12.92 -6.23
CA ASN A 101 15.59 -11.96 -5.41
C ASN A 101 14.72 -11.19 -4.40
N LEU A 102 13.39 -11.38 -4.41
CA LEU A 102 12.51 -10.78 -3.41
C LEU A 102 12.74 -11.45 -2.05
N ARG A 103 13.25 -10.67 -1.12
CA ARG A 103 13.43 -11.04 0.29
C ARG A 103 12.68 -10.05 1.15
N GLU A 104 12.14 -10.55 2.26
CA GLU A 104 11.63 -9.66 3.30
C GLU A 104 12.81 -8.86 3.87
N ARG A 105 12.82 -7.55 3.62
CA ARG A 105 13.81 -6.63 4.15
C ARG A 105 13.11 -5.36 4.62
N ILE A 106 13.12 -5.17 5.94
CA ILE A 106 12.50 -4.03 6.60
C ILE A 106 13.58 -3.31 7.41
N GLU A 107 13.78 -2.04 7.11
CA GLU A 107 14.76 -1.18 7.77
C GLU A 107 14.00 -0.11 8.56
N MET A 108 14.22 -0.07 9.87
CA MET A 108 13.56 0.91 10.73
C MET A 108 14.23 2.27 10.57
N LEU A 109 13.43 3.33 10.46
CA LEU A 109 13.96 4.69 10.39
C LEU A 109 14.15 5.26 11.81
N PRO A 110 15.05 6.24 11.99
CA PRO A 110 15.23 6.93 13.28
C PRO A 110 13.95 7.60 13.79
N VAL A 111 13.08 8.04 12.86
CA VAL A 111 11.80 8.65 13.22
C VAL A 111 10.78 7.56 13.62
N LYS A 112 10.13 7.78 14.76
CA LYS A 112 9.18 6.84 15.37
C LYS A 112 8.13 6.34 14.37
N SER A 113 7.79 5.07 14.52
CA SER A 113 6.70 4.41 13.78
C SER A 113 6.84 4.49 12.26
N SER A 114 8.07 4.57 11.73
CA SER A 114 8.34 4.51 10.29
C SER A 114 9.44 3.51 9.93
N SER A 115 9.34 2.95 8.72
CA SER A 115 10.32 2.00 8.20
C SER A 115 10.31 2.00 6.67
N ILE A 116 11.42 1.59 6.08
CA ILE A 116 11.53 1.27 4.66
C ILE A 116 11.34 -0.23 4.49
N MET A 117 10.55 -0.64 3.51
CA MET A 117 10.42 -2.04 3.10
C MET A 117 10.92 -2.15 1.66
N TRP A 118 11.90 -3.01 1.42
CA TRP A 118 12.57 -3.05 0.13
C TRP A 118 11.93 -4.07 -0.84
N LEU A 119 11.76 -3.66 -2.09
CA LEU A 119 11.55 -4.54 -3.24
C LEU A 119 12.84 -4.61 -4.04
N GLY A 120 13.35 -5.82 -4.26
CA GLY A 120 14.69 -6.03 -4.79
C GLY A 120 15.78 -5.92 -3.70
N ASP A 121 17.04 -5.99 -4.12
CA ASP A 121 18.18 -5.93 -3.21
C ASP A 121 18.91 -4.58 -3.33
N PRO A 122 18.82 -3.69 -2.31
CA PRO A 122 19.48 -2.39 -2.37
C PRO A 122 21.01 -2.49 -2.44
N SER A 123 21.61 -3.60 -1.99
CA SER A 123 23.08 -3.74 -1.97
C SER A 123 23.70 -4.00 -3.34
N THR A 124 22.89 -4.48 -4.30
CA THR A 124 23.33 -4.79 -5.67
C THR A 124 22.61 -3.96 -6.73
N ALA A 125 21.77 -3.01 -6.30
CA ALA A 125 20.99 -2.16 -7.19
C ALA A 125 21.85 -1.04 -7.77
N ASP A 126 21.70 -0.82 -9.08
CA ASP A 126 22.30 0.30 -9.80
C ASP A 126 21.52 1.61 -9.54
N LYS A 127 20.22 1.49 -9.22
CA LYS A 127 19.35 2.63 -8.88
C LYS A 127 18.39 2.27 -7.75
N ALA A 128 18.09 3.27 -6.92
CA ALA A 128 17.07 3.19 -5.90
C ALA A 128 15.87 4.09 -6.22
N VAL A 129 14.67 3.66 -5.84
CA VAL A 129 13.44 4.46 -5.90
C VAL A 129 12.85 4.55 -4.50
N LEU A 130 12.72 5.77 -3.95
CA LEU A 130 11.94 6.01 -2.74
C LEU A 130 10.46 6.18 -3.12
N PHE A 131 9.61 5.26 -2.67
CA PHE A 131 8.20 5.25 -3.02
C PHE A 131 7.29 5.58 -1.83
N PHE A 132 6.34 6.48 -2.05
CA PHE A 132 5.30 6.87 -1.11
C PHE A 132 3.96 6.33 -1.60
N HIS A 133 3.36 5.42 -0.85
CA HIS A 133 2.09 4.82 -1.27
C HIS A 133 0.93 5.83 -1.24
N GLY A 134 -0.15 5.51 -1.97
CA GLY A 134 -1.37 6.31 -1.95
C GLY A 134 -2.25 6.02 -0.73
N GLY A 135 -3.51 6.45 -0.77
CA GLY A 135 -4.49 6.15 0.28
C GLY A 135 -4.84 7.31 1.21
N GLY A 136 -4.50 8.54 0.81
CA GLY A 136 -4.91 9.77 1.50
C GLY A 136 -4.40 9.88 2.93
N TYR A 137 -3.23 9.31 3.22
CA TYR A 137 -2.63 9.18 4.55
C TYR A 137 -3.47 8.42 5.59
N LYS A 138 -4.60 7.83 5.19
CA LYS A 138 -5.52 7.09 6.07
C LYS A 138 -5.49 5.59 5.82
N ALA A 139 -5.28 5.18 4.57
CA ALA A 139 -5.26 3.77 4.18
C ALA A 139 -3.82 3.23 4.24
N PRO A 140 -3.63 1.99 4.74
CA PRO A 140 -2.36 1.29 4.64
C PRO A 140 -2.04 0.90 3.19
N MET A 141 -0.78 0.52 2.97
CA MET A 141 -0.31 0.05 1.69
C MET A 141 -0.94 -1.32 1.34
N SER A 142 -1.54 -1.43 0.16
CA SER A 142 -2.08 -2.68 -0.41
C SER A 142 -1.14 -3.33 -1.42
N ALA A 143 -1.23 -4.65 -1.61
CA ALA A 143 -0.49 -5.46 -2.59
C ALA A 143 -0.38 -4.83 -4.00
N GLY A 144 -1.46 -4.15 -4.47
CA GLY A 144 -1.44 -3.44 -5.76
C GLY A 144 -0.35 -2.37 -5.88
N HIS A 145 0.08 -1.74 -4.77
CA HIS A 145 1.20 -0.80 -4.79
C HIS A 145 2.55 -1.51 -5.01
N MET A 146 2.74 -2.69 -4.39
CA MET A 146 3.95 -3.50 -4.59
C MET A 146 4.00 -4.02 -6.02
N GLU A 147 2.88 -4.57 -6.52
CA GLU A 147 2.79 -5.04 -7.91
C GLU A 147 3.05 -3.89 -8.89
N TRP A 148 2.47 -2.71 -8.66
CA TRP A 148 2.74 -1.54 -9.48
C TRP A 148 4.21 -1.13 -9.46
N CYS A 149 4.86 -1.07 -8.28
CA CYS A 149 6.28 -0.75 -8.18
C CYS A 149 7.16 -1.79 -8.89
N LEU A 150 6.81 -3.08 -8.75
CA LEU A 150 7.53 -4.18 -9.37
C LEU A 150 7.46 -4.06 -10.90
N GLN A 151 6.26 -3.86 -11.46
CA GLN A 151 6.06 -3.70 -12.91
C GLN A 151 6.71 -2.42 -13.44
N ALA A 152 6.53 -1.28 -12.75
CA ALA A 152 6.94 0.04 -13.22
C ALA A 152 8.45 0.31 -13.07
N TYR A 153 9.10 -0.28 -12.06
CA TYR A 153 10.50 0.04 -11.76
C TYR A 153 11.43 -1.17 -11.86
N VAL A 154 11.03 -2.33 -11.33
CA VAL A 154 11.90 -3.51 -11.29
C VAL A 154 11.89 -4.26 -12.62
N TYR A 155 10.71 -4.41 -13.24
CA TYR A 155 10.56 -5.15 -14.50
C TYR A 155 10.69 -4.29 -15.75
N ALA A 156 10.62 -2.96 -15.60
CA ALA A 156 10.66 -2.04 -16.72
C ALA A 156 11.97 -2.11 -17.53
N ASN A 157 13.09 -2.47 -16.88
CA ASN A 157 14.35 -2.69 -17.57
C ASN A 157 15.13 -3.88 -16.98
N PRO A 158 15.17 -5.05 -17.66
CA PRO A 158 15.87 -6.24 -17.18
C PRO A 158 17.40 -6.08 -17.03
N THR A 159 18.02 -5.10 -17.69
CA THR A 159 19.47 -4.88 -17.61
C THR A 159 19.87 -3.98 -16.46
N LEU A 160 18.90 -3.31 -15.81
CA LEU A 160 19.14 -2.37 -14.72
C LEU A 160 18.60 -2.96 -13.42
N LYS A 161 19.44 -3.13 -12.42
CA LYS A 161 19.00 -3.59 -11.10
C LYS A 161 18.42 -2.40 -10.35
N VAL A 162 17.11 -2.38 -10.17
CA VAL A 162 16.41 -1.34 -9.41
C VAL A 162 15.91 -1.90 -8.09
N ALA A 163 16.20 -1.21 -6.99
CA ALA A 163 15.58 -1.48 -5.69
C ALA A 163 14.57 -0.38 -5.35
N VAL A 164 13.38 -0.76 -4.89
CA VAL A 164 12.34 0.18 -4.48
C VAL A 164 12.18 0.14 -2.97
N ALA A 165 12.47 1.26 -2.33
CA ALA A 165 12.23 1.50 -0.92
C ALA A 165 10.79 2.00 -0.71
N LEU A 166 9.91 1.10 -0.28
CA LEU A 166 8.52 1.42 0.06
C LEU A 166 8.50 2.04 1.46
N LEU A 167 8.18 3.33 1.56
CA LEU A 167 8.05 3.97 2.87
C LEU A 167 6.76 3.54 3.56
N ARG A 168 6.90 2.88 4.71
CA ARG A 168 5.84 2.78 5.71
C ARG A 168 5.88 4.01 6.61
N TYR A 169 5.04 4.98 6.29
CA TYR A 169 4.77 6.12 7.16
C TYR A 169 3.57 5.84 8.08
N ALA A 170 3.42 6.65 9.13
CA ALA A 170 2.30 6.57 10.06
C ALA A 170 1.02 7.17 9.47
N LEU A 171 -0.14 6.62 9.83
CA LEU A 171 -1.43 6.98 9.24
C LEU A 171 -2.25 7.91 10.14
N ALA A 172 -3.04 8.77 9.51
CA ALA A 172 -4.03 9.59 10.18
C ALA A 172 -5.27 8.76 10.56
N PRO A 173 -5.94 9.05 11.69
CA PRO A 173 -5.77 10.27 12.51
C PRO A 173 -4.69 10.20 13.60
N GLU A 174 -4.11 9.04 13.89
CA GLU A 174 -3.14 8.87 14.99
C GLU A 174 -1.86 9.67 14.76
N ALA A 175 -1.41 9.72 13.51
CA ALA A 175 -0.34 10.62 13.06
C ALA A 175 -0.94 11.69 12.14
N ALA A 176 -1.13 12.90 12.67
CA ALA A 176 -1.54 14.05 11.88
C ALA A 176 -0.33 14.67 11.16
N TYR A 177 -0.60 15.46 10.12
CA TYR A 177 0.42 16.32 9.53
C TYR A 177 1.12 17.16 10.62
N PRO A 178 2.46 17.30 10.61
CA PRO A 178 3.40 16.99 9.53
C PRO A 178 4.14 15.64 9.67
N VAL A 179 3.67 14.69 10.47
CA VAL A 179 4.43 13.46 10.82
C VAL A 179 4.88 12.69 9.58
N GLN A 180 4.01 12.48 8.58
CA GLN A 180 4.35 11.74 7.37
C GLN A 180 5.42 12.44 6.54
N LEU A 181 5.42 13.77 6.51
CA LEU A 181 6.43 14.56 5.79
C LEU A 181 7.78 14.46 6.50
N SER A 182 7.80 14.49 7.84
CA SER A 182 9.03 14.25 8.61
C SER A 182 9.58 12.85 8.37
N GLN A 183 8.73 11.83 8.34
CA GLN A 183 9.12 10.45 8.03
C GLN A 183 9.62 10.32 6.59
N ALA A 184 9.02 11.03 5.64
CA ALA A 184 9.49 11.09 4.25
C ALA A 184 10.88 11.72 4.14
N SER A 185 11.10 12.84 4.84
CA SER A 185 12.41 13.48 4.91
C SER A 185 13.46 12.56 5.56
N SER A 186 13.09 11.85 6.63
CA SER A 186 13.97 10.90 7.30
C SER A 186 14.30 9.70 6.42
N ALA A 187 13.36 9.23 5.60
CA ALA A 187 13.60 8.15 4.65
C ALA A 187 14.58 8.60 3.56
N LEU A 188 14.40 9.80 3.01
CA LEU A 188 15.30 10.35 2.00
C LEU A 188 16.71 10.58 2.56
N ALA A 189 16.84 10.98 3.82
CA ALA A 189 18.14 11.17 4.47
C ALA A 189 18.79 9.85 4.97
N HIS A 190 18.11 8.71 4.82
CA HIS A 190 18.59 7.44 5.36
C HIS A 190 19.82 6.94 4.61
N GLU A 191 20.82 6.46 5.33
CA GLU A 191 22.13 6.06 4.78
C GLU A 191 22.02 4.98 3.69
N SER A 192 21.06 4.05 3.81
CA SER A 192 20.81 3.00 2.81
C SER A 192 20.53 3.52 1.39
N PHE A 193 20.17 4.80 1.22
CA PHE A 193 20.00 5.41 -0.10
C PHE A 193 21.29 5.95 -0.70
N TRP A 194 22.29 6.25 0.13
CA TRP A 194 23.47 7.03 -0.27
C TRP A 194 24.76 6.23 -0.20
N TYR A 195 24.81 5.19 0.63
CA TYR A 195 25.96 4.31 0.73
C TYR A 195 25.91 3.18 -0.29
N HIS A 196 26.57 3.40 -1.43
CA HIS A 196 27.12 2.31 -2.23
C HIS A 196 28.54 2.02 -1.72
N PRO A 197 28.85 0.83 -1.18
CA PRO A 197 30.22 0.47 -0.89
C PRO A 197 30.99 0.43 -2.22
N PHE A 198 31.93 1.36 -2.38
CA PHE A 198 32.94 1.33 -3.43
C PHE A 198 33.89 0.16 -3.22
#